data_AF-A0A7X9EEH2-F1
#
_entry.id   AF-A0A7X9EEH2-F1
#
_cell.length_a   1.000
_cell.length_b   1.000
_cell.length_c   1.000
_cell.angle_alpha   90.00
_cell.angle_beta   90.00
_cell.angle_gamma   90.00
#
_symmetry.space_group_name_H-M   'P 1'
#
loop_
_entity.id
_entity.type
_entity.pdbx_description
1 polymer ?
#
loop_
_entity_poly.entity_id
_entity_poly.type
_entity_poly.pdbx_seq_one_letter_code
_entity_poly.pdbx_strand_id
1 'polypeptide(L)'
;MGQTYSGRLNQIHSILDQLERSRKPDWDVELEEVLTIEEGEMENVHVTADLYVYNERTNQHYYCEIKAPKPNSDQTKVSKEKMLKIKAMYPEDNHHVYYALPYNPYGKRENYAHPHPKRWFDMINDEVVLMGKEFWDLLGGEGAYEELIDIFKEVGEEYLPLINKDYFGIED
;
A
#
# COMPACT_ATOMS: atom_id res chain seq x y z
N MET A 1 -5.84 12.12 11.50
CA MET A 1 -5.11 13.09 12.36
C MET A 1 -4.69 12.34 13.61
N GLY A 2 -3.54 12.64 14.17
CA GLY A 2 -3.02 12.06 15.40
C GLY A 2 -1.82 12.87 15.89
N GLN A 3 -1.16 12.40 16.94
CA GLN A 3 0.04 13.03 17.46
C GLN A 3 1.18 12.04 17.51
N THR A 4 2.41 12.52 17.30
CA THR A 4 3.63 11.71 17.44
C THR A 4 4.78 12.62 17.86
N TYR A 5 5.83 12.04 18.43
CA TYR A 5 7.08 12.73 18.71
C TYR A 5 7.73 13.27 17.43
N SER A 6 8.22 14.50 17.47
CA SER A 6 8.97 15.11 16.37
C SER A 6 10.24 14.33 16.00
N GLY A 7 10.85 13.63 16.98
CA GLY A 7 11.96 12.70 16.72
C GLY A 7 11.59 11.58 15.75
N ARG A 8 10.38 11.01 15.86
CA ARG A 8 9.89 9.99 14.92
C ARG A 8 9.77 10.54 13.50
N LEU A 9 9.29 11.78 13.35
CA LEU A 9 9.15 12.43 12.04
C LEU A 9 10.51 12.67 11.38
N ASN A 10 11.49 13.14 12.15
CA ASN A 10 12.86 13.31 11.68
C ASN A 10 13.47 11.98 11.25
N GLN A 11 13.20 10.89 11.99
CA GLN A 11 13.69 9.56 11.63
C GLN A 11 13.04 9.04 10.35
N ILE A 12 11.74 9.24 10.16
CA ILE A 12 11.07 8.91 8.89
C ILE A 12 11.76 9.61 7.72
N HIS A 13 12.05 10.90 7.83
CA HIS A 13 12.78 11.64 6.78
C HIS A 13 14.19 11.09 6.55
N SER A 14 14.92 10.76 7.62
CA SER A 14 16.26 10.16 7.53
C SER A 14 16.23 8.81 6.81
N ILE A 15 15.26 7.95 7.12
CA ILE A 15 15.07 6.65 6.45
C ILE A 15 14.82 6.84 4.95
N LEU A 16 13.88 7.74 4.59
CA LEU A 16 13.56 8.01 3.19
C LEU A 16 14.77 8.55 2.41
N ASP A 17 15.56 9.45 3.01
CA ASP A 17 16.79 9.97 2.40
C ASP A 17 17.87 8.88 2.23
N GLN A 18 17.97 7.93 3.16
CA GLN A 18 18.88 6.80 3.07
C GLN A 18 18.47 5.82 1.95
N LEU A 19 17.17 5.52 1.85
CA LEU A 19 16.59 4.68 0.79
C LEU A 19 16.78 5.30 -0.60
N GLU A 20 16.71 6.63 -0.69
CA GLU A 20 16.95 7.34 -1.95
C GLU A 20 18.40 7.20 -2.46
N ARG A 21 19.35 6.95 -1.54
CA ARG A 21 20.77 6.80 -1.84
C ARG A 21 21.15 5.35 -2.10
N SER A 22 21.12 4.51 -1.06
CA SER A 22 21.69 3.16 -1.14
C SER A 22 21.18 2.15 -0.10
N ARG A 23 20.39 2.59 0.89
CA ARG A 23 19.76 1.67 1.84
C ARG A 23 18.81 0.73 1.10
N LYS A 24 18.83 -0.55 1.46
CA LYS A 24 17.83 -1.51 0.99
C LYS A 24 16.57 -1.37 1.84
N PRO A 25 15.38 -1.41 1.23
CA PRO A 25 14.15 -1.35 2.00
C PRO A 25 13.97 -2.60 2.85
N ASP A 26 13.49 -2.39 4.06
CA ASP A 26 13.10 -3.42 5.02
C ASP A 26 12.05 -2.80 5.94
N TRP A 27 10.78 -3.15 5.74
CA TRP A 27 9.69 -2.47 6.45
C TRP A 27 9.81 -2.60 7.98
N ASP A 28 10.11 -3.80 8.48
CA ASP A 28 10.10 -4.07 9.91
C ASP A 28 11.25 -3.36 10.63
N VAL A 29 12.45 -3.39 10.05
CA VAL A 29 13.61 -2.67 10.60
C VAL A 29 13.36 -1.16 10.61
N GLU A 30 12.83 -0.62 9.52
CA GLU A 30 12.53 0.81 9.43
C GLU A 30 11.43 1.24 10.41
N LEU A 31 10.41 0.40 10.60
CA LEU A 31 9.35 0.66 11.56
C LEU A 31 9.88 0.64 13.00
N GLU A 32 10.73 -0.33 13.35
CA GLU A 32 11.38 -0.40 14.67
C GLU A 32 12.23 0.85 14.95
N GLU A 33 13.06 1.26 13.98
CA GLU A 33 13.85 2.49 14.07
C GLU A 33 13.00 3.74 14.35
N VAL A 34 11.81 3.81 13.76
CA VAL A 34 10.87 4.92 14.02
C VAL A 34 10.23 4.79 15.40
N LEU A 35 9.70 3.61 15.76
CA LEU A 35 8.88 3.45 16.97
C LEU A 35 9.69 3.49 18.27
N THR A 36 10.98 3.12 18.22
CA THR A 36 11.90 3.21 19.37
C THR A 36 12.20 4.62 19.83
N ILE A 37 11.88 5.64 19.01
CA ILE A 37 12.10 7.05 19.37
C ILE A 37 10.92 7.59 20.16
N GLU A 38 11.19 8.04 21.38
CA GLU A 38 10.25 8.74 22.28
C GLU A 38 10.79 10.11 22.70
N GLU A 39 11.43 10.81 21.76
CA GLU A 39 12.13 12.09 21.99
C GLU A 39 11.56 13.23 21.15
N GLY A 40 11.64 14.45 21.69
CA GLY A 40 11.14 15.67 21.06
C GLY A 40 9.75 16.07 21.52
N GLU A 41 9.20 17.12 20.90
CA GLU A 41 7.87 17.61 21.20
C GLU A 41 6.80 16.77 20.50
N MET A 42 5.61 16.68 21.09
CA MET A 42 4.47 16.04 20.43
C MET A 42 3.92 16.98 19.35
N GLU A 43 3.92 16.50 18.10
CA GLU A 43 3.43 17.25 16.95
C GLU A 43 2.12 16.67 16.42
N ASN A 44 1.22 17.55 15.98
CA ASN A 44 0.00 17.15 15.29
C ASN A 44 0.33 16.75 13.85
N VAL A 45 -0.05 15.54 13.47
CA VAL A 45 0.19 14.99 12.13
C VAL A 45 -1.13 14.69 11.45
N HIS A 46 -1.19 15.04 10.16
CA HIS A 46 -2.32 14.76 9.30
C HIS A 46 -1.88 13.89 8.13
N VAL A 47 -2.50 12.71 8.00
CA VAL A 47 -2.33 11.78 6.89
C VAL A 47 -3.71 11.31 6.46
N THR A 48 -3.92 11.26 5.14
CA THR A 48 -5.14 10.73 4.50
C THR A 48 -4.77 9.47 3.76
N ALA A 49 -5.24 8.31 4.21
CA ALA A 49 -5.11 7.06 3.46
C ALA A 49 -6.07 7.05 2.25
N ASP A 50 -5.75 6.28 1.21
CA ASP A 50 -6.66 6.11 0.06
C ASP A 50 -7.92 5.33 0.47
N LEU A 51 -7.76 4.35 1.36
CA LEU A 51 -8.85 3.60 2.00
C LEU A 51 -8.57 3.41 3.49
N TYR A 52 -9.59 3.59 4.32
CA TYR A 52 -9.58 3.25 5.73
C TYR A 52 -10.76 2.35 6.06
N VAL A 53 -10.48 1.21 6.70
CA VAL A 53 -11.49 0.24 7.14
C VAL A 53 -11.32 -0.01 8.63
N TYR A 54 -12.42 0.06 9.36
CA TYR A 54 -12.46 -0.29 10.78
C TYR A 54 -13.36 -1.50 10.98
N ASN A 55 -12.80 -2.56 11.56
CA ASN A 55 -13.55 -3.76 11.90
C ASN A 55 -13.95 -3.71 13.37
N GLU A 56 -15.16 -3.23 13.64
CA GLU A 56 -15.73 -3.08 14.99
C GLU A 56 -15.73 -4.39 15.81
N ARG A 57 -15.86 -5.55 15.15
CA ARG A 57 -15.93 -6.86 15.82
C ARG A 57 -14.58 -7.31 16.37
N THR A 58 -13.49 -6.91 15.72
CA THR A 58 -12.13 -7.33 16.05
C THR A 58 -11.27 -6.19 16.58
N ASN A 59 -11.81 -4.97 16.60
CA ASN A 59 -11.12 -3.73 16.95
C ASN A 59 -9.85 -3.49 16.11
N GLN A 60 -9.89 -3.87 14.82
CA GLN A 60 -8.76 -3.73 13.89
C GLN A 60 -8.98 -2.55 12.95
N HIS A 61 -7.92 -1.78 12.73
CA HIS A 61 -7.87 -0.63 11.84
C HIS A 61 -6.96 -0.95 10.66
N TYR A 62 -7.44 -0.73 9.44
CA TYR A 62 -6.70 -0.98 8.21
C TYR A 62 -6.61 0.30 7.39
N TYR A 63 -5.39 0.75 7.09
CA TYR A 63 -5.11 1.91 6.25
C TYR A 63 -4.38 1.46 5.00
N CYS A 64 -4.98 1.65 3.83
CA CYS A 64 -4.41 1.20 2.57
C CYS A 64 -4.02 2.39 1.68
N GLU A 65 -2.78 2.37 1.20
CA GLU A 65 -2.30 3.21 0.10
C GLU A 65 -2.45 2.42 -1.20
N ILE A 66 -3.43 2.79 -2.01
CA ILE A 66 -3.76 2.07 -3.25
C ILE A 66 -3.00 2.72 -4.41
N LYS A 67 -2.25 1.91 -5.16
CA LYS A 67 -1.50 2.37 -6.33
C LYS A 67 -1.72 1.48 -7.54
N ALA A 68 -1.52 2.06 -8.72
CA ALA A 68 -1.54 1.31 -9.95
C ALA A 68 -0.48 0.17 -9.91
N PRO A 69 -0.68 -0.93 -10.64
CA PRO A 69 0.21 -2.10 -10.59
C PRO A 69 1.69 -1.84 -10.89
N LYS A 70 1.98 -0.75 -11.61
CA LYS A 70 3.33 -0.28 -11.96
C LYS A 70 3.52 1.17 -11.51
N PRO A 71 3.59 1.43 -10.19
CA PRO A 71 3.66 2.79 -9.64
C PRO A 71 4.99 3.45 -10.00
N ASN A 72 5.05 4.79 -9.96
CA ASN A 72 6.34 5.49 -10.07
C ASN A 72 7.03 5.59 -8.70
N SER A 73 8.31 5.93 -8.71
CA SER A 73 9.14 5.99 -7.51
C SER A 73 8.63 7.04 -6.52
N ASP A 74 8.31 8.25 -6.99
CA ASP A 74 7.92 9.37 -6.13
C ASP A 74 6.60 9.10 -5.41
N GLN A 75 5.62 8.52 -6.10
CA GLN A 75 4.37 8.07 -5.50
C GLN A 75 4.61 7.00 -4.43
N THR A 76 5.56 6.10 -4.67
CA THR A 76 5.89 5.04 -3.70
C THR A 76 6.56 5.62 -2.45
N LYS A 77 7.49 6.59 -2.62
CA LYS A 77 8.10 7.36 -1.52
C LYS A 77 7.03 7.99 -0.63
N VAL A 78 6.08 8.71 -1.25
CA VAL A 78 5.00 9.39 -0.54
C VAL A 78 4.13 8.40 0.23
N SER A 79 3.77 7.25 -0.38
CA SER A 79 2.99 6.23 0.33
C SER A 79 3.74 5.63 1.51
N LYS A 80 5.04 5.37 1.37
CA LYS A 80 5.86 4.89 2.50
C LYS A 80 5.92 5.90 3.64
N GLU A 81 6.13 7.18 3.33
CA GLU A 81 6.09 8.26 4.33
C GLU A 81 4.75 8.30 5.06
N LYS A 82 3.63 8.22 4.32
CA LYS A 82 2.27 8.23 4.90
C LYS A 82 2.06 7.03 5.81
N MET A 83 2.45 5.83 5.39
CA MET A 83 2.32 4.60 6.18
C MET A 83 3.13 4.67 7.48
N LEU A 84 4.40 5.08 7.41
CA LEU A 84 5.25 5.25 8.59
C LEU A 84 4.69 6.31 9.55
N LYS A 85 4.16 7.43 9.04
CA LYS A 85 3.49 8.44 9.86
C LYS A 85 2.23 7.91 10.55
N ILE A 86 1.43 7.08 9.86
CA ILE A 86 0.27 6.42 10.48
C ILE A 86 0.72 5.54 11.65
N LYS A 87 1.75 4.71 11.45
CA LYS A 87 2.29 3.89 12.55
C LYS A 87 2.94 4.71 13.66
N ALA A 88 3.58 5.83 13.35
CA ALA A 88 4.15 6.72 14.36
C ALA A 88 3.06 7.35 15.27
N MET A 89 1.89 7.66 14.69
CA MET A 89 0.72 8.15 15.43
C MET A 89 -0.03 7.03 16.18
N TYR A 90 -0.07 5.83 15.60
CA TYR A 90 -0.82 4.67 16.08
C TYR A 90 0.09 3.44 16.14
N PRO A 91 1.01 3.39 17.13
CA PRO A 91 2.01 2.32 17.23
C PRO A 91 1.37 0.97 17.57
N GLU A 92 0.17 0.95 18.13
CA GLU A 92 -0.52 -0.25 18.59
C GLU A 92 -0.71 -1.28 17.47
N ASP A 93 -0.65 -2.56 17.85
CA ASP A 93 -0.68 -3.71 16.93
C ASP A 93 -2.02 -3.87 16.21
N ASN A 94 -3.08 -3.20 16.67
CA ASN A 94 -4.38 -3.23 16.03
C ASN A 94 -4.53 -2.18 14.90
N HIS A 95 -3.48 -1.40 14.61
CA HIS A 95 -3.41 -0.47 13.48
C HIS A 95 -2.45 -1.00 12.40
N HIS A 96 -3.03 -1.45 11.29
CA HIS A 96 -2.34 -2.04 10.14
C HIS A 96 -2.28 -1.07 8.98
N VAL A 97 -1.12 -0.99 8.34
CA VAL A 97 -0.91 -0.17 7.14
C VAL A 97 -0.49 -1.06 5.98
N TYR A 98 -1.04 -0.82 4.80
CA TYR A 98 -0.74 -1.62 3.61
C TYR A 98 -0.45 -0.75 2.39
N TYR A 99 0.60 -1.13 1.66
CA TYR A 99 0.86 -0.69 0.30
C TYR A 99 0.18 -1.66 -0.66
N ALA A 100 -0.95 -1.23 -1.23
CA ALA A 100 -1.84 -2.10 -1.98
C ALA A 100 -1.72 -1.87 -3.49
N LEU A 101 -1.46 -2.95 -4.22
CA LEU A 101 -1.58 -3.03 -5.68
C LEU A 101 -2.83 -3.87 -6.01
N PRO A 102 -3.92 -3.27 -6.54
CA PRO A 102 -5.16 -4.01 -6.81
C PRO A 102 -5.02 -5.18 -7.80
N TYR A 103 -3.91 -5.25 -8.53
CA TYR A 103 -3.59 -6.32 -9.48
C TYR A 103 -2.07 -6.53 -9.59
N ASN A 104 -1.64 -7.78 -9.83
CA ASN A 104 -0.26 -8.12 -10.13
C ASN A 104 -0.09 -8.48 -11.62
N PRO A 105 0.61 -7.64 -12.42
CA PRO A 105 0.76 -7.87 -13.86
C PRO A 105 1.81 -8.96 -14.17
N TYR A 106 2.45 -9.51 -13.14
CA TYR A 106 3.43 -10.60 -13.25
C TYR A 106 2.86 -11.95 -12.77
N GLY A 107 1.56 -11.99 -12.46
CA GLY A 107 0.86 -13.17 -11.99
C GLY A 107 1.17 -13.49 -10.53
N LYS A 108 2.39 -14.01 -10.26
CA LYS A 108 2.83 -14.38 -8.92
C LYS A 108 3.71 -13.30 -8.27
N ARG A 109 3.68 -13.21 -6.94
CA ARG A 109 4.39 -12.19 -6.16
C ARG A 109 5.90 -12.26 -6.39
N GLU A 110 6.47 -13.48 -6.36
CA GLU A 110 7.90 -13.73 -6.60
C GLU A 110 8.39 -13.25 -7.98
N ASN A 111 7.47 -13.08 -8.94
CA ASN A 111 7.78 -12.62 -10.29
C ASN A 111 7.66 -11.08 -10.43
N TYR A 112 7.28 -10.35 -9.38
CA TYR A 112 7.08 -8.91 -9.47
C TYR A 112 8.39 -8.20 -9.85
N ALA A 113 8.45 -7.70 -11.08
CA ALA A 113 9.69 -7.21 -11.69
C ALA A 113 9.73 -5.68 -11.90
N HIS A 114 8.67 -4.95 -11.56
CA HIS A 114 8.65 -3.50 -11.78
C HIS A 114 9.63 -2.80 -10.83
N PRO A 115 10.62 -2.03 -11.34
CA PRO A 115 11.77 -1.60 -10.54
C PRO A 115 11.51 -0.40 -9.63
N HIS A 116 10.60 0.50 -10.01
CA HIS A 116 10.41 1.77 -9.31
C HIS A 116 10.03 1.65 -7.83
N PRO A 117 9.10 0.78 -7.41
CA PRO A 117 8.74 0.67 -6.00
C PRO A 117 9.77 -0.11 -5.18
N LYS A 118 10.65 -0.90 -5.81
CA LYS A 118 11.70 -1.71 -5.13
C LYS A 118 12.75 -0.89 -4.39
N ARG A 119 12.81 0.42 -4.63
CA ARG A 119 13.65 1.34 -3.85
C ARG A 119 13.07 1.54 -2.44
N TRP A 120 11.75 1.47 -2.31
CA TRP A 120 11.04 1.89 -1.10
C TRP A 120 10.48 0.70 -0.34
N PHE A 121 10.13 -0.40 -0.99
CA PHE A 121 9.65 -1.61 -0.33
C PHE A 121 10.38 -2.83 -0.88
N ASP A 122 10.59 -3.85 -0.04
CA ASP A 122 10.83 -5.20 -0.53
C ASP A 122 9.50 -5.75 -1.05
N MET A 123 9.28 -5.53 -2.35
CA MET A 123 8.04 -5.93 -3.03
C MET A 123 7.75 -7.43 -2.98
N ILE A 124 8.72 -8.25 -2.58
CA ILE A 124 8.57 -9.70 -2.50
C ILE A 124 8.28 -10.13 -1.06
N ASN A 125 9.06 -9.62 -0.10
CA ASN A 125 9.05 -10.13 1.27
C ASN A 125 8.33 -9.24 2.29
N ASP A 126 8.16 -7.94 2.04
CA ASP A 126 7.48 -7.06 3.00
C ASP A 126 6.00 -7.46 3.11
N GLU A 127 5.55 -7.87 4.29
CA GLU A 127 4.14 -8.28 4.54
C GLU A 127 3.16 -7.11 4.35
N VAL A 128 3.63 -5.88 4.50
CA VAL A 128 2.81 -4.68 4.26
C VAL A 128 2.48 -4.44 2.79
N VAL A 129 3.14 -5.14 1.86
CA VAL A 129 2.80 -5.08 0.43
C VAL A 129 1.73 -6.12 0.13
N LEU A 130 0.59 -5.69 -0.42
CA LEU A 130 -0.50 -6.59 -0.83
C LEU A 130 -0.76 -6.45 -2.33
N MET A 131 -0.84 -7.58 -3.04
CA MET A 131 -1.07 -7.60 -4.49
C MET A 131 -2.26 -8.47 -4.89
N GLY A 132 -3.18 -7.89 -5.67
CA GLY A 132 -4.32 -8.62 -6.23
C GLY A 132 -5.10 -9.35 -5.13
N LYS A 133 -5.06 -10.68 -5.16
CA LYS A 133 -5.76 -11.56 -4.22
C LYS A 133 -5.52 -11.19 -2.76
N GLU A 134 -4.29 -10.89 -2.37
CA GLU A 134 -3.96 -10.59 -0.97
C GLU A 134 -4.70 -9.33 -0.47
N PHE A 135 -4.81 -8.32 -1.33
CA PHE A 135 -5.51 -7.07 -0.99
C PHE A 135 -7.03 -7.26 -0.97
N TRP A 136 -7.58 -7.91 -1.99
CA TRP A 136 -9.03 -8.08 -2.10
C TRP A 136 -9.58 -9.06 -1.07
N ASP A 137 -8.84 -10.12 -0.74
CA ASP A 137 -9.27 -11.09 0.27
C ASP A 137 -9.14 -10.53 1.69
N LEU A 138 -8.18 -9.63 1.96
CA LEU A 138 -8.13 -8.88 3.21
C LEU A 138 -9.43 -8.09 3.43
N LEU A 139 -9.96 -7.46 2.38
CA LEU A 139 -11.12 -6.59 2.46
C LEU A 139 -12.45 -7.36 2.40
N GLY A 140 -12.58 -8.30 1.48
CA GLY A 140 -13.83 -9.00 1.16
C GLY A 140 -13.94 -10.40 1.76
N GLY A 141 -12.85 -10.93 2.34
CA GLY A 141 -12.77 -12.32 2.77
C GLY A 141 -12.22 -13.25 1.67
N GLU A 142 -11.95 -14.50 2.05
CA GLU A 142 -11.41 -15.51 1.14
C GLU A 142 -12.31 -15.69 -0.09
N GLY A 143 -11.72 -15.58 -1.29
CA GLY A 143 -12.42 -15.75 -2.57
C GLY A 143 -12.98 -14.46 -3.17
N ALA A 144 -12.86 -13.33 -2.46
CA ALA A 144 -13.37 -12.04 -2.93
C ALA A 144 -12.68 -11.58 -4.23
N TYR A 145 -11.39 -11.89 -4.39
CA TYR A 145 -10.68 -11.58 -5.63
C TYR A 145 -11.23 -12.34 -6.82
N GLU A 146 -11.46 -13.65 -6.68
CA GLU A 146 -12.00 -14.49 -7.73
C GLU A 146 -13.41 -14.04 -8.12
N GLU A 147 -14.27 -13.76 -7.14
CA GLU A 147 -15.62 -13.22 -7.37
C GLU A 147 -15.56 -11.89 -8.14
N LEU A 148 -14.65 -10.98 -7.75
CA LEU A 148 -14.45 -9.72 -8.45
C LEU A 148 -14.05 -9.94 -9.92
N ILE A 149 -13.14 -10.87 -10.18
CA ILE A 149 -12.70 -11.20 -11.54
C ILE A 149 -13.84 -11.80 -12.36
N ASP A 150 -14.70 -12.63 -11.77
CA ASP A 150 -15.84 -13.20 -12.48
C ASP A 150 -16.89 -12.13 -12.81
N ILE A 151 -17.15 -11.18 -11.91
CA ILE A 151 -17.98 -9.99 -12.20
C ILE A 151 -17.39 -9.17 -13.36
N PHE A 152 -16.08 -8.93 -13.36
CA PHE A 152 -15.42 -8.22 -14.46
C PHE A 152 -15.57 -8.94 -15.81
N LYS A 153 -15.55 -10.28 -15.83
CA LYS A 153 -15.78 -11.06 -17.05
C LYS A 153 -17.23 -10.94 -17.51
N GLU A 154 -18.19 -11.13 -16.61
CA GLU A 154 -19.63 -11.04 -16.91
C GLU A 154 -19.98 -9.66 -17.51
N VAL A 155 -19.57 -8.59 -16.84
CA VAL A 155 -19.76 -7.23 -17.35
C VAL A 155 -18.97 -7.00 -18.65
N GLY A 156 -17.78 -7.60 -18.75
CA GLY A 156 -16.94 -7.54 -19.93
C GLY A 156 -17.60 -8.09 -21.20
N GLU A 157 -18.45 -9.13 -21.11
CA GLU A 157 -19.16 -9.70 -22.26
C GLU A 157 -20.04 -8.67 -22.98
N GLU A 158 -20.67 -7.76 -22.22
CA GLU A 158 -21.51 -6.70 -22.78
C GLU A 158 -20.68 -5.50 -23.27
N TYR A 159 -19.68 -5.07 -22.48
CA TYR A 159 -19.00 -3.81 -22.74
C TYR A 159 -17.75 -3.91 -23.61
N LEU A 160 -17.07 -5.06 -23.71
CA LEU A 160 -15.91 -5.19 -24.61
C LEU A 160 -16.25 -4.91 -26.08
N PRO A 161 -17.36 -5.44 -26.65
CA PRO A 161 -17.74 -5.13 -28.02
C PRO A 161 -17.99 -3.63 -28.24
N LEU A 162 -18.66 -2.98 -27.28
CA LEU A 162 -18.92 -1.54 -27.32
C LEU A 162 -17.62 -0.73 -27.27
N ILE A 163 -16.70 -1.11 -26.37
CA ILE A 163 -15.39 -0.45 -26.23
C ILE A 163 -14.57 -0.61 -27.52
N ASN A 164 -14.53 -1.83 -28.07
CA ASN A 164 -13.80 -2.13 -29.30
C ASN A 164 -14.32 -1.32 -30.48
N LYS A 165 -15.64 -1.24 -30.64
CA LYS A 165 -16.29 -0.46 -31.69
C LYS A 165 -16.10 1.04 -31.50
N ASP A 166 -16.51 1.57 -30.34
CA ASP A 166 -16.68 3.01 -30.14
C ASP A 166 -15.34 3.74 -29.88
N TYR A 167 -14.34 3.05 -29.34
CA TYR A 167 -13.05 3.65 -28.99
C TYR A 167 -11.86 3.14 -29.81
N PHE A 168 -11.88 1.88 -30.24
CA PHE A 168 -10.76 1.29 -30.97
C PHE A 168 -11.02 1.07 -32.46
N GLY A 169 -12.26 1.24 -32.93
CA GLY A 169 -12.64 1.03 -34.33
C GLY A 169 -12.44 -0.41 -34.80
N ILE A 170 -12.47 -1.37 -33.89
CA ILE A 170 -12.42 -2.80 -34.19
C ILE A 170 -13.87 -3.27 -34.33
N GLU A 171 -14.28 -3.52 -35.57
CA GLU A 171 -15.54 -4.19 -35.89
C GLU A 171 -15.26 -5.69 -36.03
N ASP A 172 -16.12 -6.54 -35.45
CA ASP A 172 -16.01 -8.01 -35.48
C ASP A 172 -15.90 -8.60 -36.90
#